data_AF-A0A2P4NZL4-F1
#
_entry.id   AF-A0A2P4NZL4-F1
#
_cell.length_a   1.000
_cell.length_b   1.000
_cell.length_c   1.000
_cell.angle_alpha   90.00
_cell.angle_beta   90.00
_cell.angle_gamma   90.00
#
_symmetry.space_group_name_H-M   'P 1'
#
loop_
_entity.id
_entity.type
_entity.pdbx_description
1 polymer ?
#
loop_
_entity_poly.entity_id
_entity_poly.type
_entity_poly.pdbx_seq_one_letter_code
_entity_poly.pdbx_strand_id
1 'polypeptide(L)'
;IRAYSLNYNENIIRIYGLSQNPDTKDYIIVLGYASGGSLYYQLNKNYDKFNWTFKLDLILNIIIGLKNIHQKQMVHRDFHVGNLL
;
A
#
# COMPACT_ATOMS: atom_id res chain seq x y z
N ILE A 1 19.24 -8.31 -8.97
CA ILE A 1 17.91 -7.88 -8.48
C ILE A 1 18.05 -6.44 -8.03
N ARG A 2 17.45 -5.45 -8.72
CA ARG A 2 17.37 -4.09 -8.19
C ARG A 2 16.37 -4.15 -7.04
N ALA A 3 16.85 -4.30 -5.82
CA ALA A 3 16.02 -4.18 -4.65
C ALA A 3 15.50 -2.74 -4.63
N TYR A 4 14.23 -2.55 -4.96
CA TYR A 4 13.54 -1.30 -4.70
C TYR A 4 13.39 -1.20 -3.18
N SER A 5 14.45 -0.76 -2.51
CA SER A 5 14.42 -0.39 -1.11
C SER A 5 13.52 0.82 -0.99
N LEU A 6 12.22 0.59 -0.81
CA LEU A 6 11.27 1.62 -0.41
C LEU A 6 11.67 2.04 1.02
N ASN A 7 12.00 3.31 1.20
CA ASN A 7 12.36 3.85 2.51
C ASN A 7 11.17 3.68 3.49
N TYR A 8 11.46 3.63 4.79
CA TYR A 8 10.51 3.29 5.86
C TYR A 8 9.27 4.21 5.96
N ASN A 9 9.19 5.31 5.20
CA ASN A 9 8.16 6.35 5.30
C ASN A 9 7.56 6.75 3.94
N GLU A 10 7.56 5.87 2.94
CA GLU A 10 7.06 6.27 1.61
C GLU A 10 5.54 6.23 1.44
N ASN A 11 4.78 5.80 2.45
CA ASN A 11 3.34 5.51 2.33
C ASN A 11 3.01 4.56 1.16
N ILE A 12 3.91 3.60 0.94
CA ILE A 12 3.80 2.51 -0.04
C ILE A 12 4.06 1.21 0.71
N ILE A 13 3.28 0.17 0.41
CA ILE A 13 3.45 -1.14 1.03
C ILE A 13 4.88 -1.66 0.83
N ARG A 14 5.48 -2.16 1.91
CA ARG A 14 6.83 -2.69 1.86
C ARG A 14 6.87 -3.97 1.04
N ILE A 15 7.84 -4.07 0.13
CA ILE A 15 8.18 -5.30 -0.58
C ILE A 15 9.39 -5.91 0.12
N TYR A 16 9.25 -7.12 0.65
CA TYR A 16 10.37 -7.85 1.27
C TYR A 16 11.19 -8.62 0.25
N GLY A 17 10.56 -9.11 -0.83
CA GLY A 17 11.26 -9.80 -1.90
C GLY A 17 10.36 -10.78 -2.65
N LEU A 18 11.00 -11.76 -3.28
CA LEU A 18 10.36 -12.86 -3.98
C LEU A 18 10.51 -14.14 -3.17
N SER A 19 9.51 -15.00 -3.24
CA SER A 19 9.57 -16.39 -2.82
C SER A 19 9.01 -17.27 -3.94
N GLN A 20 9.03 -18.58 -3.74
CA GLN A 20 8.49 -19.54 -4.69
C GLN A 20 7.59 -20.53 -3.96
N ASN A 21 6.39 -20.76 -4.49
CA ASN A 21 5.51 -21.80 -3.98
C ASN A 21 6.18 -23.17 -4.20
N PRO A 22 6.39 -24.00 -3.16
CA PRO A 22 7.10 -25.26 -3.29
C PRO A 22 6.38 -26.28 -4.16
N ASP A 23 5.06 -26.22 -4.24
CA ASP A 23 4.22 -27.17 -4.96
C ASP A 23 4.00 -26.75 -6.42
N THR A 24 3.58 -25.50 -6.65
CA THR A 24 3.25 -25.01 -8.00
C THR A 24 4.47 -24.47 -8.76
N LYS A 25 5.57 -24.18 -8.04
CA LYS A 25 6.76 -23.48 -8.54
C LYS A 25 6.51 -22.05 -9.03
N ASP A 26 5.34 -21.48 -8.75
CA ASP A 26 5.05 -20.09 -9.06
C ASP A 26 5.86 -19.15 -8.19
N TYR A 27 6.30 -18.04 -8.79
CA TYR A 27 6.90 -16.95 -8.04
C TYR A 27 5.83 -16.14 -7.33
N ILE A 28 6.06 -15.84 -6.06
CA ILE A 28 5.19 -14.99 -5.24
C ILE A 28 5.96 -13.79 -4.72
N ILE A 29 5.29 -12.65 -4.59
CA ILE A 29 5.86 -11.44 -3.98
C ILE A 29 5.51 -11.43 -2.49
N VAL A 30 6.52 -11.24 -1.64
CA VAL A 30 6.35 -11.14 -0.19
C VAL A 30 6.21 -9.65 0.18
N LEU A 31 5.06 -9.29 0.75
CA LEU A 31 4.69 -7.92 1.11
C LEU A 31 4.54 -7.73 2.63
N GLY A 32 4.65 -6.50 3.10
CA GLY A 32 4.28 -6.09 4.46
C GLY A 32 2.81 -6.40 4.75
N TYR A 33 2.53 -7.04 5.88
CA TYR A 33 1.15 -7.33 6.27
C TYR A 33 0.45 -6.07 6.81
N ALA A 34 -0.57 -5.61 6.09
CA ALA A 34 -1.44 -4.51 6.52
C ALA A 34 -2.62 -5.08 7.33
N SER A 35 -2.50 -5.05 8.66
CA SER A 35 -3.51 -5.63 9.56
C SER A 35 -4.88 -4.97 9.49
N GLY A 36 -4.95 -3.71 9.01
CA GLY A 36 -6.19 -2.99 8.79
C GLY A 36 -6.98 -3.46 7.55
N GLY A 37 -6.35 -4.25 6.66
CA GLY A 37 -6.92 -4.57 5.35
C GLY A 37 -7.10 -3.33 4.48
N SER A 38 -7.86 -3.45 3.38
CA SER A 38 -8.03 -2.32 2.46
C SER A 38 -8.82 -1.16 3.07
N LEU A 39 -8.56 0.06 2.59
CA LEU A 39 -9.32 1.24 2.97
C LEU A 39 -10.81 1.05 2.69
N TYR A 40 -11.17 0.40 1.58
CA TYR A 40 -12.55 0.01 1.29
C TYR A 40 -13.19 -0.81 2.43
N TYR A 41 -12.48 -1.83 2.93
CA TYR A 41 -12.96 -2.64 4.05
C TYR A 41 -13.05 -1.81 5.34
N GLN A 42 -12.06 -0.97 5.61
CA GLN A 42 -12.05 -0.12 6.80
C GLN A 42 -13.21 0.88 6.81
N LEU A 43 -13.51 1.50 5.67
CA LEU A 43 -14.62 2.46 5.51
C LEU A 43 -15.99 1.80 5.77
N ASN A 44 -16.18 0.57 5.29
CA ASN A 44 -17.43 -0.16 5.47
C ASN A 44 -17.60 -0.70 6.90
N LYS A 45 -16.52 -1.07 7.59
CA LYS A 45 -16.60 -1.66 8.93
C LYS A 45 -16.63 -0.64 10.06
N ASN A 46 -15.98 0.52 9.88
CA ASN A 46 -15.72 1.47 10.97
C ASN A 46 -16.07 2.92 10.57
N TYR A 47 -17.13 3.14 9.79
CA TYR A 47 -17.51 4.49 9.31
C TYR A 47 -17.55 5.54 10.43
N ASP A 48 -18.12 5.18 11.59
CA ASP A 48 -18.27 6.09 12.74
C ASP A 48 -16.95 6.50 13.40
N LYS A 49 -15.84 5.79 13.12
CA LYS A 49 -14.50 6.11 13.66
C LYS A 49 -13.72 7.09 12.78
N PHE A 50 -14.22 7.41 11.58
CA PHE A 50 -13.59 8.38 10.67
C PHE A 50 -13.99 9.81 11.04
N ASN A 51 -13.41 10.34 12.10
CA ASN A 51 -13.48 11.78 12.37
C ASN A 51 -12.73 12.58 11.29
N TRP A 52 -12.96 13.89 11.22
CA TRP A 52 -12.37 14.75 10.19
C TRP A 52 -10.85 14.74 10.21
N THR A 53 -10.23 14.70 11.39
CA THR A 53 -8.78 14.64 11.54
C THR A 53 -8.20 13.40 10.88
N PHE A 54 -8.78 12.21 11.17
CA PHE A 54 -8.35 10.96 10.55
C PHE A 54 -8.49 10.99 9.02
N LYS A 55 -9.57 11.59 8.50
CA LYS A 55 -9.77 11.74 7.05
C LYS A 55 -8.68 12.60 6.42
N LEU A 56 -8.29 13.70 7.06
CA LEU A 56 -7.22 14.57 6.56
C LEU A 56 -5.86 13.87 6.57
N ASP A 57 -5.54 13.15 7.66
CA ASP A 57 -4.29 12.39 7.77
C ASP A 57 -4.20 11.30 6.70
N LEU A 58 -5.31 10.58 6.46
CA LEU A 58 -5.39 9.58 5.41
C LEU A 58 -5.14 10.19 4.02
N ILE A 59 -5.80 11.30 3.70
CA ILE A 59 -5.61 11.98 2.39
C ILE A 59 -4.17 12.48 2.24
N LEU A 60 -3.58 13.05 3.29
CA LEU A 60 -2.20 13.50 3.28
C LEU A 60 -1.24 12.33 3.00
N ASN A 61 -1.47 11.18 3.65
CA ASN A 61 -0.65 9.99 3.44
C ASN A 61 -0.74 9.46 2.01
N ILE A 62 -1.94 9.43 1.43
CA ILE A 62 -2.18 9.06 0.03
C ILE A 62 -1.43 10.00 -0.92
N ILE A 63 -1.51 11.32 -0.70
CA ILE A 63 -0.81 12.32 -1.52
C ILE A 63 0.70 12.11 -1.46
N ILE A 64 1.25 11.86 -0.27
CA ILE A 64 2.67 11.58 -0.08
C ILE A 64 3.08 10.30 -0.84
N GLY A 65 2.30 9.23 -0.74
CA GLY A 65 2.55 7.97 -1.47
C GLY A 65 2.57 8.17 -2.98
N LEU A 66 1.56 8.86 -3.53
CA LEU A 66 1.49 9.18 -4.96
C LEU A 66 2.66 10.07 -5.41
N LYS A 67 3.03 11.08 -4.62
CA LYS A 67 4.20 11.93 -4.88
C LYS A 67 5.48 11.08 -4.96
N ASN A 68 5.68 10.13 -4.04
CA ASN A 68 6.85 9.26 -4.03
C ASN A 68 6.89 8.32 -5.26
N ILE A 69 5.75 7.78 -5.67
CA ILE A 69 5.62 6.99 -6.91
C ILE A 69 6.02 7.85 -8.13
N HIS A 70 5.47 9.07 -8.23
CA HIS A 70 5.73 9.97 -9.35
C HIS A 70 7.18 10.46 -9.39
N GLN A 71 7.82 10.72 -8.24
CA GLN A 71 9.24 11.07 -8.16
C GLN A 71 10.16 9.97 -8.70
N LYS A 72 9.70 8.71 -8.66
CA LYS A 72 10.39 7.56 -9.27
C LYS A 72 10.04 7.36 -10.75
N GLN A 73 9.36 8.34 -11.37
CA GLN A 73 8.88 8.29 -12.76
C GLN A 73 7.93 7.11 -13.02
N MET A 74 7.21 6.68 -11.98
CA MET A 74 6.22 5.62 -12.07
C MET A 74 4.81 6.20 -12.01
N VAL A 75 3.84 5.43 -12.48
CA VAL A 75 2.40 5.71 -12.35
C VAL A 75 1.76 4.48 -11.72
N HIS A 76 0.89 4.66 -10.72
CA HIS A 76 0.25 3.53 -10.02
C HIS A 76 -0.61 2.66 -10.96
N ARG A 77 -1.23 3.28 -11.98
CA ARG A 77 -2.08 2.67 -13.04
C ARG A 77 -3.40 2.04 -12.58
N ASP A 78 -3.49 1.59 -11.33
CA ASP A 78 -4.71 1.00 -10.76
C ASP A 78 -5.05 1.60 -9.38
N PHE A 79 -5.12 2.93 -9.33
CA PHE A 79 -5.31 3.67 -8.08
C PHE A 79 -6.80 3.75 -7.72
N HIS A 80 -7.23 2.94 -6.75
CA HIS A 80 -8.60 2.98 -6.19
C HIS A 80 -8.59 2.53 -4.71
N VAL A 81 -9.71 2.77 -4.00
CA VAL A 81 -9.85 2.52 -2.55
C VAL A 81 -9.63 1.07 -2.10
N GLY A 82 -9.67 0.10 -3.02
CA GLY A 82 -9.41 -1.31 -2.74
C GLY A 82 -7.92 -1.66 -2.70
N ASN A 83 -7.08 -0.87 -3.38
CA ASN A 83 -5.63 -1.04 -3.43
C ASN A 83 -4.88 -0.14 -2.42
N LEU A 84 -5.62 0.62 -1.62
CA LEU A 84 -5.10 1.34 -0.46
C LEU A 84 -5.23 0.42 0.76
N LEU A 85 -4.15 0.25 1.52
CA LEU A 85 -4.02 -0.68 2.65
C LEU A 85 -3.67 0.04 3.95
#